data_AF-A0AAD7LQQ1-F1
#
_entry.id   AF-A0AAD7LQQ1-F1
#
_cell.length_a   1.000
_cell.length_b   1.000
_cell.length_c   1.000
_cell.angle_alpha   90.00
_cell.angle_beta   90.00
_cell.angle_gamma   90.00
#
_symmetry.space_group_name_H-M   'P 1'
#
loop_
_entity.id
_entity.type
_entity.pdbx_description
1 polymer ?
#
loop_
_entity_poly.entity_id
_entity_poly.type
_entity_poly.pdbx_seq_one_letter_code
_entity_poly.pdbx_strand_id
1 'polypeptide(L)'
;MAVGPYMSAKNVHFQNISAIAYFQYLGGVPNTGSLPANLPSFNDNLAVMTVMDGLRSLKEVNVPKEIDENLFVTVGLNVQKCLSKSPKENCKGNSNGVLAASMNNISFIKPKISILEAYYKKINGSFSEDFPDAPIKFYDFVNGAPNNIPYDTQAENGTRTKVLEYGTRVQLILQDTGTVSTENHPIHLHGYSFYVIGYGSGNYNSKTANFNLVDPPYMNTIGVPVGGWAAIRFVADNPGVWFMHCHIEIHQSWG
;
A
#
# COMPACT_ATOMS: atom_id res chain seq x y z
N MET A 1 11.15 -6.98 25.06
CA MET A 1 10.90 -6.51 23.67
C MET A 1 10.59 -5.03 23.69
N ALA A 2 10.87 -4.34 22.58
CA ALA A 2 10.42 -2.98 22.35
C ALA A 2 9.82 -2.90 20.95
N VAL A 3 8.90 -1.97 20.74
CA VAL A 3 8.39 -1.59 19.42
C VAL A 3 8.36 -0.07 19.33
N GLY A 4 8.74 0.45 18.18
CA GLY A 4 8.76 1.89 17.90
C GLY A 4 8.11 2.17 16.55
N PRO A 5 7.79 3.43 16.26
CA PRO A 5 7.19 3.82 15.00
C PRO A 5 8.21 3.65 13.86
N TYR A 6 7.71 3.20 12.71
CA TYR A 6 8.39 3.35 11.44
C TYR A 6 7.70 4.47 10.66
N MET A 7 8.43 5.55 10.36
CA MET A 7 7.94 6.72 9.64
C MET A 7 8.91 7.07 8.53
N SER A 8 8.53 6.74 7.30
CA SER A 8 9.34 6.94 6.09
C SER A 8 8.97 8.20 5.31
N ALA A 9 7.75 8.69 5.47
CA ALA A 9 7.30 9.92 4.81
C ALA A 9 8.09 11.13 5.30
N LYS A 10 8.55 11.95 4.37
CA LYS A 10 9.23 13.21 4.69
C LYS A 10 8.25 14.27 5.16
N ASN A 11 8.64 15.05 6.17
CA ASN A 11 7.89 16.21 6.70
C ASN A 11 6.51 15.88 7.28
N VAL A 12 6.26 14.63 7.65
CA VAL A 12 5.04 14.21 8.37
C VAL A 12 5.32 14.19 9.87
N HIS A 13 4.50 14.91 10.65
CA HIS A 13 4.57 14.86 12.10
C HIS A 13 4.04 13.53 12.63
N PHE A 14 4.78 12.92 13.56
CA PHE A 14 4.39 11.67 14.21
C PHE A 14 4.81 11.66 15.68
N GLN A 15 4.21 10.78 16.47
CA GLN A 15 4.61 10.56 17.85
C GLN A 15 5.78 9.57 17.89
N ASN A 16 6.97 10.05 18.26
CA ASN A 16 8.15 9.21 18.42
C ASN A 16 8.20 8.59 19.83
N ILE A 17 7.28 7.67 20.10
CA ILE A 17 7.14 7.00 21.39
C ILE A 17 7.26 5.49 21.16
N SER A 18 8.09 4.82 21.96
CA SER A 18 8.22 3.36 21.93
C SER A 18 7.36 2.71 23.00
N ALA A 19 6.82 1.52 22.71
CA ALA A 19 6.20 0.64 23.69
C ALA A 19 7.18 -0.48 24.08
N ILE A 20 7.21 -0.82 25.37
CA ILE A 20 8.13 -1.81 25.94
C ILE A 20 7.32 -2.91 26.61
N ALA A 21 7.69 -4.17 26.38
CA ALA A 21 7.19 -5.31 27.13
C ALA A 21 8.35 -6.14 27.68
N TYR A 22 8.16 -6.66 28.89
CA TYR A 22 9.19 -7.37 29.65
C TYR A 22 8.94 -8.88 29.58
N PHE A 23 10.00 -9.66 29.37
CA PHE A 23 9.97 -11.11 29.53
C PHE A 23 10.55 -11.47 30.89
N GLN A 24 9.72 -12.05 31.75
CA GLN A 24 10.15 -12.53 33.07
C GLN A 24 10.35 -14.04 33.01
N TYR A 25 11.58 -14.49 33.27
CA TYR A 25 11.91 -15.90 33.34
C TYR A 25 11.56 -16.45 34.73
N LEU A 26 10.67 -17.44 34.78
CA LEU A 26 10.32 -18.13 36.03
C LEU A 26 11.53 -18.92 36.55
N GLY A 27 11.86 -18.76 37.83
CA GLY A 27 13.02 -19.38 38.45
C GLY A 27 14.36 -18.66 38.18
N GLY A 28 14.36 -17.59 37.37
CA GLY A 28 15.51 -16.72 37.22
C GLY A 28 15.72 -15.86 38.47
N VAL A 29 16.97 -15.66 38.89
CA VAL A 29 17.29 -14.68 39.94
C VAL A 29 16.97 -13.29 39.39
N PRO A 30 16.15 -12.46 40.08
CA PRO A 30 15.86 -11.12 39.61
C PRO A 30 17.16 -10.33 39.48
N ASN A 31 17.54 -9.99 38.25
CA ASN A 31 18.58 -9.01 38.00
C ASN A 31 17.93 -7.63 37.87
N THR A 32 18.57 -6.59 38.40
CA THR A 32 18.03 -5.22 38.43
C THR A 32 18.11 -4.48 37.09
N GLY A 33 18.55 -5.14 36.02
CA GLY A 33 18.98 -4.49 34.77
C GLY A 33 18.34 -5.06 33.51
N SER A 34 17.00 -5.13 33.43
CA SER A 34 16.36 -5.39 32.13
C SER A 34 16.44 -4.13 31.26
N LEU A 35 17.22 -4.17 30.18
CA LEU A 35 17.25 -3.11 29.18
C LEU A 35 16.24 -3.42 28.05
N PRO A 36 15.55 -2.41 27.50
CA PRO A 36 14.72 -2.61 26.32
C PRO A 36 15.58 -3.04 25.13
N ALA A 37 14.94 -3.68 24.14
CA ALA A 37 15.62 -4.01 22.89
C ALA A 37 16.04 -2.72 22.17
N ASN A 38 17.24 -2.71 21.58
CA ASN A 38 17.68 -1.61 20.73
C ASN A 38 16.87 -1.64 19.43
N LEU A 39 16.18 -0.54 19.14
CA LEU A 39 15.42 -0.39 17.91
C LEU A 39 16.26 0.35 16.86
N PRO A 40 16.09 0.03 15.56
CA PRO A 40 16.59 0.87 14.48
C PRO A 40 16.03 2.29 14.57
N SER A 41 16.65 3.23 13.84
CA SER A 41 16.06 4.56 13.62
C SER A 41 14.67 4.43 12.98
N PHE A 42 13.74 5.33 13.33
CA PHE A 42 12.36 5.28 12.84
C PHE A 42 12.22 5.33 11.31
N ASN A 43 13.25 5.76 10.59
CA ASN A 43 13.29 5.89 9.13
C ASN A 43 14.34 4.95 8.48
N ASP A 44 14.77 3.91 9.19
CA ASP A 44 15.76 2.96 8.70
C ASP A 44 15.16 1.99 7.66
N ASN A 45 15.12 2.43 6.41
CA ASN A 45 14.61 1.63 5.29
C ASN A 45 15.48 0.39 5.02
N LEU A 46 16.78 0.42 5.38
CA LEU A 46 17.68 -0.72 5.19
C LEU A 46 17.34 -1.84 6.17
N ALA A 47 17.01 -1.50 7.43
CA ALA A 47 16.53 -2.47 8.40
C ALA A 47 15.23 -3.16 7.92
N VAL A 48 14.30 -2.38 7.34
CA VAL A 48 13.07 -2.94 6.75
C VAL A 48 13.39 -3.88 5.59
N MET A 49 14.23 -3.45 4.63
CA MET A 49 14.64 -4.30 3.49
C MET A 49 15.33 -5.58 3.95
N THR A 50 16.21 -5.51 4.95
CA THR A 50 16.91 -6.68 5.49
C THR A 50 15.94 -7.72 6.06
N VAL A 51 14.87 -7.28 6.74
CA VAL A 51 13.82 -8.18 7.23
C VAL A 51 13.02 -8.77 6.07
N MET A 52 12.65 -7.94 5.09
CA MET A 52 11.92 -8.38 3.90
C MET A 52 12.71 -9.43 3.10
N ASP A 53 14.03 -9.28 2.97
CA ASP A 53 14.92 -10.20 2.24
C ASP A 53 14.92 -11.60 2.87
N GLY A 54 14.62 -11.69 4.17
CA GLY A 54 14.51 -12.96 4.90
C GLY A 54 13.15 -13.63 4.79
N LEU A 55 12.10 -12.97 4.29
CA LEU A 55 10.75 -13.52 4.23
C LEU A 55 10.62 -14.51 3.07
N ARG A 56 10.30 -15.76 3.39
CA ARG A 56 10.06 -16.83 2.42
C ARG A 56 8.92 -17.72 2.91
N SER A 57 8.29 -18.42 1.98
CA SER A 57 7.42 -19.54 2.34
C SER A 57 8.26 -20.65 2.98
N LEU A 58 7.64 -21.46 3.87
CA LEU A 58 8.33 -22.54 4.57
C LEU A 58 8.97 -23.59 3.64
N LYS A 59 8.42 -23.73 2.43
CA LYS A 59 8.86 -24.67 1.38
C LYS A 59 8.56 -24.08 0.01
N GLU A 60 9.04 -24.77 -1.03
CA GLU A 60 8.66 -24.49 -2.41
C GLU A 60 7.13 -24.53 -2.59
N VAL A 61 6.60 -23.57 -3.34
CA VAL A 61 5.16 -23.36 -3.57
C VAL A 61 4.87 -23.23 -5.06
N ASN A 62 3.64 -23.57 -5.43
CA ASN A 62 3.19 -23.42 -6.82
C ASN A 62 2.70 -21.99 -7.08
N VAL A 63 3.65 -21.10 -7.39
CA VAL A 63 3.35 -19.73 -7.83
C VAL A 63 2.84 -19.78 -9.28
N PRO A 64 1.72 -19.10 -9.63
CA PRO A 64 1.30 -19.00 -11.02
C PRO A 64 2.42 -18.49 -11.91
N LYS A 65 2.86 -19.28 -12.89
CA LYS A 65 3.96 -18.92 -13.83
C LYS A 65 3.43 -18.25 -15.10
N GLU A 66 2.32 -18.77 -15.60
CA GLU A 66 1.51 -18.14 -16.64
C GLU A 66 0.57 -17.13 -15.98
N ILE A 67 0.42 -15.97 -16.62
CA ILE A 67 -0.33 -14.84 -16.12
C ILE A 67 -1.41 -14.50 -17.15
N ASP A 68 -2.65 -14.47 -16.68
CA ASP A 68 -3.81 -14.12 -17.50
C ASP A 68 -4.03 -12.60 -17.50
N GLU A 69 -3.80 -11.95 -16.36
CA GLU A 69 -4.02 -10.52 -16.17
C GLU A 69 -2.80 -9.85 -15.51
N ASN A 70 -2.29 -8.78 -16.14
CA ASN A 70 -1.21 -7.97 -15.58
C ASN A 70 -1.76 -6.60 -15.19
N LEU A 71 -1.68 -6.27 -13.91
CA LEU A 71 -2.08 -4.99 -13.36
C LEU A 71 -0.86 -4.21 -12.90
N PHE A 72 -0.87 -2.90 -13.12
CA PHE A 72 0.11 -1.96 -12.61
C PHE A 72 -0.64 -0.87 -11.86
N VAL A 73 -0.48 -0.82 -10.55
CA VAL A 73 -1.16 0.14 -9.67
C VAL A 73 -0.13 1.05 -9.04
N THR A 74 -0.15 2.32 -9.42
CA THR A 74 0.58 3.35 -8.68
C THR A 74 -0.16 3.65 -7.38
N VAL A 75 0.55 3.73 -6.28
CA VAL A 75 0.05 4.07 -4.95
C VAL A 75 0.74 5.35 -4.51
N GLY A 76 -0.02 6.31 -4.00
CA GLY A 76 0.58 7.52 -3.47
C GLY A 76 -0.43 8.44 -2.80
N LEU A 77 0.12 9.54 -2.29
CA LEU A 77 -0.67 10.62 -1.72
C LEU A 77 -0.96 11.70 -2.76
N ASN A 78 -2.05 12.40 -2.55
CA ASN A 78 -2.47 13.52 -3.35
C ASN A 78 -2.81 14.71 -2.46
N VAL A 79 -2.80 15.89 -3.06
CA VAL A 79 -3.52 17.03 -2.53
C VAL A 79 -4.80 17.14 -3.37
N GLN A 80 -5.86 17.64 -2.74
CA GLN A 80 -7.12 18.02 -3.36
C GLN A 80 -7.43 19.47 -3.02
N LYS A 81 -8.21 20.13 -3.89
CA LYS A 81 -8.47 21.55 -3.71
C LYS A 81 -9.45 21.68 -2.58
N CYS A 82 -9.07 22.50 -1.61
CA CYS A 82 -9.96 22.74 -0.50
C CYS A 82 -11.11 23.67 -0.90
N LEU A 83 -12.33 23.16 -0.84
CA LEU A 83 -13.57 23.91 -1.12
C LEU A 83 -14.29 24.36 0.16
N SER A 84 -13.65 24.24 1.32
CA SER A 84 -14.22 24.62 2.61
C SER A 84 -14.54 26.11 2.69
N LYS A 85 -15.68 26.46 3.29
CA LYS A 85 -16.03 27.84 3.64
C LYS A 85 -15.21 28.39 4.82
N SER A 86 -14.59 27.51 5.62
CA SER A 86 -13.59 27.85 6.65
C SER A 86 -12.24 27.20 6.32
N PRO A 87 -11.43 27.78 5.42
CA PRO A 87 -10.23 27.11 4.92
C PRO A 87 -9.16 26.86 5.98
N LYS A 88 -9.00 27.79 6.94
CA LYS A 88 -7.97 27.72 7.98
C LYS A 88 -8.12 26.51 8.93
N GLU A 89 -9.32 25.95 9.04
CA GLU A 89 -9.60 24.81 9.91
C GLU A 89 -9.47 23.48 9.16
N ASN A 90 -9.91 23.44 7.91
CA ASN A 90 -10.13 22.20 7.16
C ASN A 90 -9.08 21.93 6.06
N CYS A 91 -8.27 22.93 5.69
CA CYS A 91 -7.31 22.83 4.60
C CYS A 91 -5.87 22.81 5.13
N LYS A 92 -5.49 21.73 5.81
CA LYS A 92 -4.17 21.58 6.45
C LYS A 92 -3.13 20.89 5.56
N GLY A 93 -3.48 20.53 4.33
CA GLY A 93 -2.54 19.96 3.37
C GLY A 93 -1.61 21.02 2.77
N ASN A 94 -0.65 20.56 1.98
CA ASN A 94 0.26 21.44 1.25
C ASN A 94 -0.55 22.46 0.41
N SER A 95 -0.04 23.70 0.31
CA SER A 95 -0.68 24.79 -0.46
C SER A 95 -2.13 25.13 -0.06
N ASN A 96 -2.53 24.88 1.21
CA ASN A 96 -3.90 25.04 1.70
C ASN A 96 -4.92 24.11 0.99
N GLY A 97 -4.47 22.91 0.59
CA GLY A 97 -5.33 21.83 0.10
C GLY A 97 -5.81 20.89 1.21
N VAL A 98 -6.44 19.79 0.80
CA VAL A 98 -6.82 18.65 1.64
C VAL A 98 -6.02 17.44 1.16
N LEU A 99 -5.45 16.66 2.08
CA LEU A 99 -4.76 15.43 1.71
C LEU A 99 -5.77 14.38 1.22
N ALA A 100 -5.38 13.68 0.18
CA ALA A 100 -6.07 12.53 -0.38
C ALA A 100 -5.05 11.41 -0.63
N ALA A 101 -5.52 10.22 -0.95
CA ALA A 101 -4.71 9.10 -1.42
C ALA A 101 -5.35 8.55 -2.69
N SER A 102 -4.56 7.88 -3.52
CA SER A 102 -5.09 7.25 -4.71
C SER A 102 -4.34 6.00 -5.13
N MET A 103 -5.08 5.16 -5.85
CA MET A 103 -4.54 4.06 -6.65
C MET A 103 -4.82 4.35 -8.13
N ASN A 104 -3.77 4.33 -8.97
CA ASN A 104 -3.85 4.75 -10.39
C ASN A 104 -4.54 6.12 -10.60
N ASN A 105 -4.26 7.09 -9.71
CA ASN A 105 -4.86 8.42 -9.71
C ASN A 105 -6.39 8.45 -9.47
N ILE A 106 -6.96 7.37 -8.95
CA ILE A 106 -8.35 7.30 -8.48
C ILE A 106 -8.36 7.32 -6.95
N SER A 107 -8.97 8.34 -6.37
CA SER A 107 -9.21 8.44 -4.92
C SER A 107 -10.55 7.79 -4.60
N PHE A 108 -10.52 6.69 -3.84
CA PHE A 108 -11.71 5.88 -3.61
C PHE A 108 -12.72 6.60 -2.72
N ILE A 109 -13.94 6.78 -3.22
CA ILE A 109 -15.05 7.28 -2.41
C ILE A 109 -15.87 6.11 -1.91
N LYS A 110 -15.97 5.96 -0.59
CA LYS A 110 -16.83 4.93 0.02
C LYS A 110 -18.30 5.17 -0.38
N PRO A 111 -18.97 4.19 -1.02
CA PRO A 111 -20.35 4.37 -1.43
C PRO A 111 -21.30 4.27 -0.23
N LYS A 112 -22.51 4.84 -0.38
CA LYS A 112 -23.57 4.77 0.63
C LYS A 112 -24.20 3.39 0.74
N ILE A 113 -24.27 2.68 -0.39
CA ILE A 113 -24.72 1.28 -0.48
C ILE A 113 -23.47 0.45 -0.67
N SER A 114 -23.33 -0.67 0.06
CA SER A 114 -22.16 -1.52 -0.07
C SER A 114 -22.02 -2.03 -1.52
N ILE A 115 -20.79 -2.12 -2.03
CA ILE A 115 -20.54 -2.59 -3.41
C ILE A 115 -21.09 -4.02 -3.58
N LEU A 116 -20.92 -4.89 -2.58
CA LEU A 116 -21.48 -6.24 -2.60
C LEU A 116 -23.00 -6.25 -2.73
N GLU A 117 -23.70 -5.41 -1.97
CA GLU A 117 -25.16 -5.29 -2.08
C GLU A 117 -25.58 -4.74 -3.45
N ALA A 118 -24.90 -3.69 -3.92
CA ALA A 118 -25.19 -3.09 -5.22
C ALA A 118 -24.97 -4.08 -6.37
N TYR A 119 -23.88 -4.86 -6.31
CA TYR A 119 -23.59 -5.94 -7.25
C TYR A 119 -24.69 -7.02 -7.23
N TYR A 120 -24.99 -7.57 -6.05
CA TYR A 120 -25.93 -8.68 -5.92
C TYR A 120 -27.38 -8.29 -6.29
N LYS A 121 -27.79 -7.07 -5.95
CA LYS A 121 -29.12 -6.53 -6.25
C LYS A 121 -29.19 -5.80 -7.60
N LYS A 122 -28.10 -5.71 -8.36
CA LYS A 122 -28.01 -4.98 -9.64
C LYS A 122 -28.44 -3.51 -9.54
N ILE A 123 -27.98 -2.82 -8.49
CA ILE A 123 -28.27 -1.41 -8.24
C ILE A 123 -27.27 -0.54 -9.02
N ASN A 124 -27.76 0.16 -10.03
CA ASN A 124 -26.96 1.04 -10.88
C ASN A 124 -26.49 2.30 -10.14
N GLY A 125 -25.32 2.82 -10.51
CA GLY A 125 -24.80 4.11 -10.05
C GLY A 125 -24.12 4.12 -8.67
N SER A 126 -23.97 2.96 -8.02
CA SER A 126 -23.25 2.86 -6.73
C SER A 126 -21.74 2.68 -6.87
N PHE A 127 -21.29 2.09 -7.99
CA PHE A 127 -19.89 1.90 -8.37
C PHE A 127 -19.79 1.72 -9.89
N SER A 128 -18.58 1.74 -10.43
CA SER A 128 -18.28 1.40 -11.82
C SER A 128 -17.26 0.26 -11.90
N GLU A 129 -17.25 -0.48 -13.00
CA GLU A 129 -16.41 -1.68 -13.23
C GLU A 129 -15.18 -1.37 -14.12
N ASP A 130 -14.70 -0.14 -14.06
CA ASP A 130 -13.74 0.43 -15.00
C ASP A 130 -12.44 0.91 -14.32
N PHE A 131 -12.10 0.39 -13.14
CA PHE A 131 -10.80 0.69 -12.51
C PHE A 131 -9.67 0.31 -13.47
N PRO A 132 -8.72 1.21 -13.75
CA PRO A 132 -7.77 1.01 -14.84
C PRO A 132 -6.67 0.02 -14.47
N ASP A 133 -6.29 -0.82 -15.44
CA ASP A 133 -5.26 -1.85 -15.27
C ASP A 133 -3.85 -1.28 -15.14
N ALA A 134 -3.64 -0.04 -15.57
CA ALA A 134 -2.38 0.68 -15.53
C ALA A 134 -2.63 2.18 -15.32
N PRO A 135 -1.66 2.94 -14.80
CA PRO A 135 -1.76 4.40 -14.75
C PRO A 135 -1.88 4.99 -16.17
N ILE A 136 -2.71 6.01 -16.33
CA ILE A 136 -2.96 6.67 -17.62
C ILE A 136 -1.67 7.27 -18.21
N LYS A 137 -0.73 7.67 -17.36
CA LYS A 137 0.56 8.23 -17.77
C LYS A 137 1.68 7.53 -17.00
N PHE A 138 2.67 7.06 -17.76
CA PHE A 138 3.95 6.61 -17.22
C PHE A 138 4.93 7.76 -17.20
N TYR A 139 5.61 7.91 -16.07
CA TYR A 139 6.67 8.88 -15.84
C TYR A 139 7.67 8.25 -14.85
N ASP A 140 8.71 8.98 -14.47
CA ASP A 140 9.51 8.57 -13.31
C ASP A 140 8.65 8.74 -12.04
N PHE A 141 7.98 7.67 -11.61
CA PHE A 141 7.02 7.69 -10.51
C PHE A 141 7.64 8.17 -9.21
N VAL A 142 8.95 7.96 -9.01
CA VAL A 142 9.64 8.29 -7.77
C VAL A 142 10.17 9.72 -7.78
N ASN A 143 10.90 10.14 -8.83
CA ASN A 143 11.55 11.46 -8.87
C ASN A 143 10.92 12.46 -9.83
N GLY A 144 10.14 11.97 -10.80
CA GLY A 144 9.42 12.78 -11.78
C GLY A 144 7.96 13.02 -11.40
N ALA A 145 7.56 12.66 -10.18
CA ALA A 145 6.20 12.81 -9.72
C ALA A 145 5.76 14.28 -9.72
N PRO A 146 4.52 14.55 -10.16
CA PRO A 146 4.01 15.89 -10.26
C PRO A 146 3.74 16.48 -8.87
N ASN A 147 4.72 17.19 -8.32
CA ASN A 147 4.56 17.86 -7.03
C ASN A 147 4.02 19.31 -7.15
N ASN A 148 3.91 19.84 -8.38
CA ASN A 148 3.64 21.26 -8.65
C ASN A 148 2.58 21.53 -9.74
N ILE A 149 1.87 20.53 -10.31
CA ILE A 149 0.86 20.81 -11.36
C ILE A 149 -0.32 21.57 -10.74
N PRO A 150 -0.97 22.48 -11.48
CA PRO A 150 -1.07 23.86 -11.01
C PRO A 150 -1.81 23.91 -9.66
N TYR A 151 -1.03 24.08 -8.59
CA TYR A 151 -1.47 24.23 -7.20
C TYR A 151 -1.94 22.96 -6.47
N ASP A 152 -1.98 21.78 -7.13
CA ASP A 152 -2.63 20.60 -6.59
C ASP A 152 -2.37 19.29 -7.39
N THR A 153 -2.17 18.15 -6.73
CA THR A 153 -1.87 16.85 -7.39
C THR A 153 -3.14 16.00 -7.62
N GLN A 154 -4.28 16.66 -7.83
CA GLN A 154 -5.64 16.11 -7.78
C GLN A 154 -5.77 14.72 -8.42
N ALA A 155 -6.14 13.77 -7.57
CA ALA A 155 -6.69 12.49 -8.03
C ALA A 155 -8.15 12.66 -8.45
N GLU A 156 -8.62 11.78 -9.31
CA GLU A 156 -10.03 11.70 -9.67
C GLU A 156 -10.80 10.95 -8.58
N ASN A 157 -11.84 11.57 -8.03
CA ASN A 157 -12.69 10.90 -7.04
C ASN A 157 -13.61 9.89 -7.74
N GLY A 158 -13.64 8.64 -7.26
CA GLY A 158 -14.54 7.64 -7.82
C GLY A 158 -14.66 6.37 -7.00
N THR A 159 -15.79 5.68 -7.13
CA THR A 159 -16.00 4.32 -6.60
C THR A 159 -15.82 3.34 -7.75
N ARG A 160 -14.58 3.14 -8.19
CA ARG A 160 -14.25 2.29 -9.35
C ARG A 160 -13.74 0.92 -8.87
N THR A 161 -14.11 -0.14 -9.58
CA THR A 161 -13.77 -1.54 -9.26
C THR A 161 -13.15 -2.21 -10.48
N LYS A 162 -12.32 -3.24 -10.23
CA LYS A 162 -11.79 -4.13 -11.27
C LYS A 162 -12.50 -5.47 -11.13
N VAL A 163 -13.18 -5.90 -12.19
CA VAL A 163 -13.77 -7.24 -12.27
C VAL A 163 -12.70 -8.21 -12.78
N LEU A 164 -12.58 -9.36 -12.12
CA LEU A 164 -11.71 -10.46 -12.51
C LEU A 164 -12.57 -11.72 -12.62
N GLU A 165 -12.42 -12.47 -13.70
CA GLU A 165 -13.11 -13.73 -13.87
C GLU A 165 -12.56 -14.79 -12.90
N TYR A 166 -13.42 -15.71 -12.47
CA TYR A 166 -13.02 -16.79 -11.58
C TYR A 166 -11.86 -17.60 -12.18
N GLY A 167 -10.81 -17.81 -11.38
CA GLY A 167 -9.62 -18.57 -11.78
C GLY A 167 -8.55 -17.76 -12.51
N THR A 168 -8.76 -16.46 -12.76
CA THR A 168 -7.77 -15.57 -13.38
C THR A 168 -6.47 -15.56 -12.59
N ARG A 169 -5.34 -15.84 -13.23
CA ARG A 169 -4.00 -15.75 -12.62
C ARG A 169 -3.47 -14.33 -12.77
N VAL A 170 -3.45 -13.59 -11.67
CA VAL A 170 -3.15 -12.15 -11.65
C VAL A 170 -1.70 -11.93 -11.23
N GLN A 171 -1.00 -11.07 -11.97
CA GLN A 171 0.21 -10.39 -11.51
C GLN A 171 -0.12 -8.92 -11.27
N LEU A 172 0.12 -8.43 -10.06
CA LEU A 172 -0.08 -7.04 -9.69
C LEU A 172 1.25 -6.41 -9.30
N ILE A 173 1.62 -5.35 -10.00
CA ILE A 173 2.73 -4.46 -9.63
C ILE A 173 2.15 -3.29 -8.85
N LEU A 174 2.61 -3.11 -7.62
CA LEU A 174 2.33 -1.95 -6.78
C LEU A 174 3.56 -1.02 -6.85
N GLN A 175 3.37 0.23 -7.23
CA GLN A 175 4.44 1.22 -7.41
C GLN A 175 4.18 2.43 -6.52
N ASP A 176 5.04 2.68 -5.54
CA ASP A 176 5.01 3.94 -4.78
C ASP A 176 5.37 5.12 -5.69
N THR A 177 4.74 6.27 -5.44
CA THR A 177 5.02 7.51 -6.17
C THR A 177 5.56 8.58 -5.24
N GLY A 178 6.46 9.43 -5.74
CA GLY A 178 6.92 10.62 -5.02
C GLY A 178 5.93 11.78 -5.03
N THR A 179 4.64 11.54 -5.32
CA THR A 179 3.60 12.56 -5.29
C THR A 179 3.33 12.94 -3.83
N VAL A 180 3.50 14.21 -3.48
CA VAL A 180 3.57 14.73 -2.10
C VAL A 180 4.80 14.23 -1.33
N SER A 181 4.99 12.91 -1.24
CA SER A 181 6.13 12.26 -0.57
C SER A 181 6.18 10.79 -0.99
N THR A 182 7.38 10.20 -1.00
CA THR A 182 7.53 8.73 -1.04
C THR A 182 7.30 8.17 0.37
N GLU A 183 6.58 7.06 0.47
CA GLU A 183 6.27 6.43 1.76
C GLU A 183 6.12 4.91 1.61
N ASN A 184 6.33 4.18 2.71
CA ASN A 184 5.97 2.76 2.75
C ASN A 184 4.45 2.60 2.92
N HIS A 185 3.81 1.92 1.96
CA HIS A 185 2.38 1.70 1.99
C HIS A 185 2.07 0.21 2.21
N PRO A 186 1.55 -0.20 3.38
CA PRO A 186 1.11 -1.57 3.62
C PRO A 186 -0.17 -1.86 2.87
N ILE A 187 -0.08 -2.38 1.65
CA ILE A 187 -1.25 -2.72 0.83
C ILE A 187 -1.78 -4.08 1.22
N HIS A 188 -3.02 -4.11 1.68
CA HIS A 188 -3.76 -5.29 2.09
C HIS A 188 -4.83 -5.64 1.05
N LEU A 189 -4.99 -6.93 0.75
CA LEU A 189 -6.04 -7.45 -0.12
C LEU A 189 -6.95 -8.40 0.67
N HIS A 190 -8.23 -8.06 0.78
CA HIS A 190 -9.23 -8.90 1.44
C HIS A 190 -9.49 -10.16 0.60
N GLY A 191 -9.97 -11.23 1.25
CA GLY A 191 -10.37 -12.47 0.57
C GLY A 191 -9.24 -13.32 0.00
N TYR A 192 -8.01 -12.80 0.00
CA TYR A 192 -6.83 -13.47 -0.55
C TYR A 192 -5.63 -13.33 0.37
N SER A 193 -4.75 -14.31 0.31
CA SER A 193 -3.33 -14.09 0.47
C SER A 193 -2.67 -14.27 -0.90
N PHE A 194 -1.51 -13.67 -1.07
CA PHE A 194 -0.77 -13.58 -2.33
C PHE A 194 0.70 -13.90 -2.10
N TYR A 195 1.37 -14.32 -3.17
CA TYR A 195 2.82 -14.50 -3.18
C TYR A 195 3.49 -13.17 -3.51
N VAL A 196 4.36 -12.67 -2.64
CA VAL A 196 5.22 -11.51 -2.97
C VAL A 196 6.43 -12.03 -3.73
N ILE A 197 6.39 -11.94 -5.05
CA ILE A 197 7.40 -12.55 -5.92
C ILE A 197 8.65 -11.67 -6.08
N GLY A 198 8.56 -10.39 -5.76
CA GLY A 198 9.69 -9.48 -5.81
C GLY A 198 9.31 -8.09 -5.33
N TYR A 199 10.32 -7.30 -5.03
CA TYR A 199 10.20 -5.88 -4.69
C TYR A 199 11.53 -5.20 -4.96
N GLY A 200 11.54 -3.88 -4.97
CA GLY A 200 12.77 -3.12 -5.14
C GLY A 200 12.57 -1.63 -5.00
N SER A 201 13.67 -0.89 -5.00
CA SER A 201 13.67 0.57 -5.01
C SER A 201 13.52 1.11 -6.44
N GLY A 202 13.06 2.35 -6.57
CA GLY A 202 12.89 3.04 -7.84
C GLY A 202 11.63 2.62 -8.59
N ASN A 203 11.63 2.93 -9.89
CA ASN A 203 10.55 2.53 -10.78
C ASN A 203 10.68 1.05 -11.15
N TYR A 204 9.58 0.31 -11.12
CA TYR A 204 9.54 -1.06 -11.62
C TYR A 204 10.03 -1.15 -13.06
N ASN A 205 10.92 -2.11 -13.32
CA ASN A 205 11.42 -2.41 -14.64
C ASN A 205 11.43 -3.93 -14.84
N SER A 206 10.57 -4.41 -15.74
CA SER A 206 10.41 -5.84 -16.02
C SER A 206 11.67 -6.53 -16.56
N LYS A 207 12.63 -5.76 -17.10
CA LYS A 207 13.90 -6.31 -17.61
C LYS A 207 14.94 -6.56 -16.51
N THR A 208 14.82 -5.89 -15.37
CA THR A 208 15.79 -5.96 -14.27
C THR A 208 15.18 -6.54 -13.00
N ALA A 209 13.85 -6.60 -12.90
CA ALA A 209 13.16 -7.24 -11.80
C ALA A 209 13.53 -8.72 -11.70
N ASN A 210 14.02 -9.13 -10.55
CA ASN A 210 14.33 -10.53 -10.25
C ASN A 210 13.23 -11.10 -9.35
N PHE A 211 12.56 -12.16 -9.81
CA PHE A 211 11.44 -12.74 -9.08
C PHE A 211 11.82 -14.06 -8.40
N ASN A 212 11.45 -14.21 -7.13
CA ASN A 212 11.40 -15.50 -6.46
C ASN A 212 10.10 -16.21 -6.85
N LEU A 213 10.22 -17.22 -7.73
CA LEU A 213 9.11 -18.09 -8.14
C LEU A 213 9.20 -19.50 -7.54
N VAL A 214 10.07 -19.70 -6.55
CA VAL A 214 10.30 -20.99 -5.89
C VAL A 214 9.56 -20.99 -4.54
N ASP A 215 9.91 -20.07 -3.65
CA ASP A 215 9.33 -19.98 -2.31
C ASP A 215 9.06 -18.54 -1.84
N PRO A 216 8.44 -17.68 -2.67
CA PRO A 216 8.07 -16.34 -2.23
C PRO A 216 7.18 -16.39 -0.98
N PRO A 217 7.29 -15.41 -0.08
CA PRO A 217 6.45 -15.35 1.10
C PRO A 217 4.98 -15.21 0.69
N TYR A 218 4.11 -15.95 1.39
CA TYR A 218 2.66 -15.93 1.20
C TYR A 218 2.04 -15.03 2.29
N MET A 219 1.52 -13.88 1.87
CA MET A 219 1.11 -12.79 2.77
C MET A 219 -0.24 -12.22 2.32
N ASN A 220 -0.95 -11.52 3.21
CA ASN A 220 -2.15 -10.75 2.83
C ASN A 220 -1.91 -9.24 2.76
N THR A 221 -0.75 -8.78 3.23
CA THR A 221 -0.35 -7.38 3.29
C THR A 221 1.11 -7.26 2.92
N ILE A 222 1.46 -6.34 2.02
CA ILE A 222 2.83 -6.04 1.63
C ILE A 222 3.09 -4.54 1.81
N GLY A 223 4.11 -4.20 2.59
CA GLY A 223 4.64 -2.84 2.61
C GLY A 223 5.36 -2.55 1.30
N VAL A 224 4.71 -1.81 0.39
CA VAL A 224 5.35 -1.31 -0.83
C VAL A 224 6.54 -0.44 -0.42
N PRO A 225 7.78 -0.74 -0.87
CA PRO A 225 8.96 -0.01 -0.40
C PRO A 225 8.88 1.49 -0.69
N VAL A 226 9.50 2.29 0.20
CA VAL A 226 9.59 3.75 0.06
C VAL A 226 10.27 4.10 -1.26
N GLY A 227 9.56 4.81 -2.14
CA GLY A 227 10.03 5.16 -3.47
C GLY A 227 10.38 3.92 -4.30
N GLY A 228 9.61 2.84 -4.16
CA GLY A 228 9.88 1.55 -4.76
C GLY A 228 8.64 0.83 -5.27
N TRP A 229 8.76 -0.47 -5.47
CA TRP A 229 7.70 -1.31 -6.01
C TRP A 229 7.66 -2.68 -5.34
N ALA A 230 6.50 -3.32 -5.39
CA ALA A 230 6.31 -4.72 -5.01
C ALA A 230 5.50 -5.42 -6.10
N ALA A 231 5.88 -6.66 -6.43
CA ALA A 231 5.17 -7.52 -7.37
C ALA A 231 4.55 -8.68 -6.60
N ILE A 232 3.24 -8.87 -6.78
CA ILE A 232 2.50 -9.96 -6.14
C ILE A 232 1.77 -10.81 -7.18
N ARG A 233 1.54 -12.09 -6.85
CA ARG A 233 0.72 -13.01 -7.66
C ARG A 233 -0.31 -13.72 -6.80
N PHE A 234 -1.52 -13.86 -7.34
CA PHE A 234 -2.60 -14.65 -6.77
C PHE A 234 -3.50 -15.20 -7.89
N VAL A 235 -4.36 -16.16 -7.53
CA VAL A 235 -5.42 -16.66 -8.42
C VAL A 235 -6.73 -16.09 -7.90
N ALA A 236 -7.55 -15.49 -8.76
CA ALA A 236 -8.85 -14.96 -8.40
C ALA A 236 -9.90 -16.09 -8.26
N ASP A 237 -9.71 -16.98 -7.30
CA ASP A 237 -10.51 -18.20 -7.08
C ASP A 237 -11.49 -18.11 -5.90
N ASN A 238 -11.73 -16.91 -5.39
CA ASN A 238 -12.68 -16.63 -4.32
C ASN A 238 -13.78 -15.67 -4.84
N PRO A 239 -14.98 -16.17 -5.23
CA PRO A 239 -16.05 -15.33 -5.75
C PRO A 239 -16.57 -14.36 -4.69
N GLY A 240 -16.56 -13.05 -5.00
CA GLY A 240 -17.04 -12.03 -4.08
C GLY A 240 -16.62 -10.62 -4.49
N VAL A 241 -16.80 -9.67 -3.56
CA VAL A 241 -16.30 -8.30 -3.69
C VAL A 241 -15.24 -8.09 -2.61
N TRP A 242 -14.00 -7.89 -3.04
CA TRP A 242 -12.84 -7.85 -2.15
C TRP A 242 -12.18 -6.49 -2.18
N PHE A 243 -11.95 -5.93 -1.00
CA PHE A 243 -11.36 -4.60 -0.86
C PHE A 243 -9.84 -4.71 -0.83
N MET A 244 -9.17 -3.87 -1.63
CA MET A 244 -7.72 -3.69 -1.59
C MET A 244 -7.44 -2.25 -1.14
N HIS A 245 -6.64 -2.07 -0.10
CA HIS A 245 -6.40 -0.75 0.46
C HIS A 245 -5.07 -0.67 1.20
N CYS A 246 -4.59 0.56 1.42
CA CYS A 246 -3.49 0.81 2.36
C CYS A 246 -4.00 0.60 3.79
N HIS A 247 -3.23 -0.11 4.61
CA HIS A 247 -3.58 -0.45 6.00
C HIS A 247 -3.16 0.64 7.01
N ILE A 248 -2.76 1.81 6.50
CA ILE A 248 -2.68 3.04 7.30
C ILE A 248 -4.06 3.70 7.21
N GLU A 249 -4.80 3.69 8.32
CA GLU A 249 -6.21 4.09 8.37
C GLU A 249 -6.48 5.48 7.78
N ILE A 250 -5.56 6.43 7.98
CA ILE A 250 -5.71 7.77 7.42
C ILE A 250 -5.67 7.75 5.89
N HIS A 251 -4.81 6.92 5.28
CA HIS A 251 -4.75 6.76 3.83
C HIS A 251 -5.99 6.08 3.29
N GLN A 252 -6.47 5.01 3.95
CA GLN A 252 -7.72 4.35 3.60
C GLN A 252 -8.92 5.31 3.63
N SER A 253 -8.92 6.27 4.57
CA SER A 253 -9.97 7.29 4.66
C SER A 253 -9.87 8.38 3.59
N TRP A 254 -8.67 8.55 3.03
CA TRP A 254 -8.32 9.56 2.03
C TRP A 254 -8.50 9.08 0.59
N GLY A 255 -8.65 7.78 0.36
CA GLY A 255 -8.94 7.19 -0.95
C GLY A 255 -8.31 5.83 -1.14
#